data_AF-A0A7C5RVL4-F1
#
_entry.id   AF-A0A7C5RVL4-F1
#
_cell.length_a   1.000
_cell.length_b   1.000
_cell.length_c   1.000
_cell.angle_alpha   90.00
_cell.angle_beta   90.00
_cell.angle_gamma   90.00
#
_symmetry.space_group_name_H-M   'P 1'
#
loop_
_entity.id
_entity.type
_entity.pdbx_description
1 polymer ?
#
loop_
_entity_poly.entity_id
_entity_poly.type
_entity_poly.pdbx_seq_one_letter_code
_entity_poly.pdbx_strand_id
1 'polypeptide(L)' 'FSASLQILLPLILLLFVIEISIAIISRSVPQFNLFVVGFPLKIIAGILVMTLIFDRIPFAIGEFLKKFIETYSDLLKVVR' A
#
# COMPACT_ATOMS: atom_id res chain seq x y z
N PHE A 1 3.58 10.86 -7.10
CA PHE A 1 4.12 10.26 -5.86
C PHE A 1 3.07 10.16 -4.76
N SER A 2 2.42 11.27 -4.36
CA SER A 2 1.43 11.28 -3.27
C SER A 2 0.28 10.28 -3.44
N ALA A 3 -0.34 10.18 -4.62
CA ALA A 3 -1.44 9.25 -4.88
C ALA A 3 -1.01 7.78 -4.71
N SER A 4 0.11 7.38 -5.32
CA SER A 4 0.66 6.03 -5.18
C SER A 4 1.00 5.71 -3.73
N LEU A 5 1.59 6.67 -3.00
CA LEU A 5 1.92 6.49 -1.59
C LEU A 5 0.66 6.29 -0.75
N GLN A 6 -0.41 7.06 -0.96
CA GLN A 6 -1.68 6.91 -0.24
C GLN A 6 -2.33 5.54 -0.47
N ILE A 7 -2.25 5.01 -1.69
CA ILE A 7 -2.77 3.69 -2.03
C ILE A 7 -1.95 2.57 -1.37
N LEU A 8 -0.62 2.69 -1.36
CA LEU A 8 0.29 1.69 -0.80
C LEU A 8 0.51 1.81 0.71
N LEU A 9 0.16 2.94 1.32
CA LEU A 9 0.39 3.22 2.74
C LEU A 9 -0.15 2.14 3.68
N PRO A 10 -1.38 1.62 3.50
CA PRO A 10 -1.92 0.58 4.38
C PRO A 10 -1.09 -0.70 4.35
N LEU A 11 -0.60 -1.09 3.17
CA LEU A 11 0.26 -2.27 2.99
C LEU A 11 1.63 -2.07 3.64
N ILE A 12 2.24 -0.89 3.43
CA ILE A 12 3.54 -0.56 4.03
C ILE A 12 3.44 -0.60 5.56
N LEU A 13 2.40 0.01 6.13
CA LEU A 13 2.18 0.02 7.57
C LEU A 13 1.96 -1.39 8.13
N LEU A 14 1.15 -2.21 7.46
CA LEU A 14 0.94 -3.61 7.86
C LEU A 14 2.26 -4.38 7.89
N LEU A 15 3.02 -4.34 6.79
CA LEU A 15 4.29 -5.05 6.69
C LEU A 15 5.28 -4.55 7.74
N PHE A 16 5.33 -3.25 7.99
CA PHE A 16 6.15 -2.67 9.03
C PHE A 16 5.81 -3.20 10.42
N VAL A 17 4.53 -3.29 10.78
CA VAL A 17 4.09 -3.90 12.04
C VAL A 17 4.48 -5.37 12.12
N ILE A 18 4.37 -6.11 11.02
CA ILE A 18 4.81 -7.52 10.96
C ILE A 18 6.32 -7.63 11.18
N GLU A 19 7.14 -6.78 10.58
CA GLU A 19 8.59 -6.77 10.81
C GLU A 19 8.93 -6.52 12.27
N ILE A 20 8.30 -5.52 12.90
CA ILE A 20 8.49 -5.22 14.32
C ILE A 20 8.07 -6.42 15.18
N SER A 21 6.93 -7.03 14.88
CA SER A 21 6.42 -8.18 15.63
C SER A 21 7.39 -9.35 15.56
N ILE A 22 7.89 -9.68 14.37
CA ILE A 22 8.89 -10.74 14.16
C ILE A 22 10.20 -10.39 14.87
N ALA A 23 10.64 -9.13 14.81
CA ALA A 23 11.85 -8.68 15.48
C ALA A 23 11.76 -8.83 17.00
N ILE A 24 10.59 -8.57 17.59
CA ILE A 24 10.35 -8.81 19.03
C ILE A 24 10.37 -10.31 19.33
N ILE A 25 9.65 -11.12 18.56
CA ILE A 25 9.59 -12.59 18.74
C ILE A 25 10.98 -13.21 18.63
N SER A 26 11.85 -12.70 17.75
CA SER A 26 13.22 -13.17 17.58
C SER A 26 14.05 -13.11 18.86
N ARG A 27 13.78 -12.14 19.74
CA ARG A 27 14.45 -11.98 21.03
C ARG A 27 13.87 -12.91 22.10
N SER A 28 12.58 -13.20 22.03
CA SER A 28 11.88 -14.03 23.03
C SER A 28 12.03 -15.53 22.76
N VAL A 29 12.09 -15.95 21.50
CA VAL A 29 12.20 -17.37 21.11
C VAL A 29 13.33 -17.56 20.08
N PRO A 30 14.60 -17.60 20.52
CA PRO A 30 15.77 -17.61 19.63
C PRO A 30 15.92 -18.90 18.81
N GLN A 31 15.23 -19.98 19.22
CA GLN A 31 15.25 -21.28 18.54
C GLN A 31 14.27 -21.36 17.37
N PHE A 32 13.40 -20.35 17.24
CA PHE A 32 12.33 -20.34 16.26
C PHE A 32 12.86 -19.92 14.89
N ASN A 33 12.60 -20.71 13.84
CA ASN A 33 12.98 -20.31 12.48
C ASN A 33 12.01 -19.24 11.96
N LEU A 34 12.37 -17.98 12.17
CA LEU A 34 11.54 -16.82 11.82
C LEU A 34 11.31 -16.69 10.32
N PHE A 35 12.17 -17.28 9.47
CA PHE A 35 11.90 -17.32 8.04
C PHE A 35 10.72 -18.24 7.71
N VAL A 36 10.59 -19.36 8.43
CA VAL A 36 9.51 -20.33 8.21
C VAL A 36 8.14 -19.76 8.58
N VAL A 37 8.07 -18.83 9.54
CA VAL A 37 6.78 -18.24 9.97
C VAL A 37 6.57 -16.84 9.43
N GLY A 38 7.62 -16.03 9.40
CA GLY A 38 7.55 -14.64 8.96
C GLY A 38 7.21 -14.50 7.49
N PHE A 39 7.77 -15.34 6.61
CA PHE A 39 7.45 -15.27 5.18
C PHE A 39 5.98 -15.63 4.89
N PRO A 40 5.45 -16.78 5.35
CA PRO A 40 4.04 -17.10 5.15
C PRO A 40 3.10 -16.02 5.70
N LEU A 41 3.41 -15.46 6.88
CA LEU A 41 2.62 -14.39 7.48
C LEU A 41 2.59 -13.13 6.60
N LYS A 42 3.74 -12.71 6.07
CA LYS A 42 3.84 -11.55 5.16
C LYS A 42 3.05 -11.78 3.87
N ILE A 43 3.12 -12.98 3.29
CA ILE A 43 2.40 -13.32 2.06
C ILE A 43 0.89 -13.28 2.30
N ILE A 44 0.40 -13.96 3.35
CA ILE A 44 -1.03 -14.01 3.67
C ILE A 44 -1.56 -12.62 3.97
N ALA A 45 -0.89 -11.87 4.85
CA ALA A 45 -1.32 -10.52 5.23
C ALA A 45 -1.25 -9.55 4.04
N GLY A 46 -0.19 -9.66 3.21
CA GLY A 46 -0.03 -8.87 2.01
C GLY A 46 -1.15 -9.11 0.99
N ILE A 47 -1.55 -10.37 0.77
CA ILE A 47 -2.67 -10.72 -0.11
C ILE A 47 -3.99 -10.17 0.45
N LEU A 48 -4.22 -10.30 1.75
CA LEU A 48 -5.42 -9.79 2.43
C LEU A 48 -5.58 -8.27 2.31
N VAL A 49 -4.49 -7.52 2.45
CA VAL A 49 -4.54 -6.06 2.28
C VAL A 49 -4.58 -5.66 0.82
N MET A 50 -3.95 -6.45 -0.07
CA MET A 50 -4.06 -6.24 -1.51
C MET A 50 -5.51 -6.28 -1.98
N THR A 51 -6.35 -7.22 -1.52
CA THR A 51 -7.77 -7.25 -1.93
C THR A 51 -8.49 -5.95 -1.58
N LEU A 52 -8.21 -5.37 -0.40
CA LEU A 52 -8.76 -4.08 0.02
C LEU A 52 -8.25 -2.91 -0.84
N ILE A 53 -7.01 -2.99 -1.30
CA ILE A 53 -6.41 -1.99 -2.20
C ILE A 53 -7.04 -2.08 -3.60
N PHE A 54 -7.25 -3.29 -4.12
CA PHE A 54 -7.85 -3.51 -5.43
C PHE A 54 -9.25 -2.88 -5.52
N ASP A 55 -10.06 -3.00 -4.48
CA ASP A 55 -11.40 -2.36 -4.42
C ASP A 55 -11.34 -0.83 -4.50
N ARG A 56 -10.20 -0.22 -4.13
CA ARG A 56 -10.01 1.25 -4.14
C ARG A 56 -9.45 1.78 -5.46
N ILE A 57 -8.94 0.92 -6.35
CA ILE A 57 -8.34 1.34 -7.62
C ILE A 57 -9.33 2.10 -8.53
N PRO A 58 -10.58 1.66 -8.74
CA PRO A 58 -11.51 2.37 -9.62
C PRO A 58 -11.76 3.81 -9.17
N PHE A 59 -11.88 4.02 -7.86
CA PHE A 59 -12.04 5.35 -7.27
C PHE A 59 -10.80 6.22 -7.53
N ALA A 60 -9.60 5.69 -7.30
CA ALA A 60 -8.35 6.40 -7.53
C ALA A 60 -8.15 6.81 -9.00
N ILE A 61 -8.52 5.94 -9.94
CA ILE A 61 -8.48 6.24 -11.38
C ILE A 61 -9.48 7.36 -11.71
N GLY A 62 -10.69 7.31 -11.15
CA GLY A 62 -11.71 8.34 -11.34
C GLY A 62 -11.24 9.74 -10.90
N GLU A 63 -10.65 9.84 -9.71
CA GLU A 63 -10.10 11.11 -9.22
C GLU A 63 -8.94 11.60 -10.08
N PHE A 64 -8.06 10.70 -10.51
CA PHE A 64 -6.94 11.05 -11.38
C PHE A 64 -7.41 11.61 -12.72
N LEU A 65 -8.37 10.94 -13.37
CA LEU A 65 -8.93 11.39 -14.65
C LEU A 65 -9.65 12.73 -14.52
N LYS A 66 -10.42 12.92 -13.45
CA LYS A 66 -11.10 14.21 -13.19
C LYS A 66 -10.09 15.35 -13.09
N LYS A 67 -9.04 15.18 -12.28
CA LYS A 67 -7.99 16.17 -12.10
C LYS A 67 -7.22 16.45 -13.40
N PHE A 68 -6.99 15.41 -14.19
CA PHE A 68 -6.39 15.53 -15.52
C PHE A 68 -7.26 16.42 -16.42
N ILE A 69 -8.55 16.11 -16.55
CA ILE A 69 -9.49 16.88 -17.40
C ILE A 69 -9.58 18.34 -16.95
N GLU A 70 -9.69 18.60 -15.64
CA GLU A 70 -9.71 19.96 -15.09
C GLU A 70 -8.45 20.75 -15.48
N THR A 71 -7.27 20.12 -15.31
CA THR A 71 -5.99 20.73 -15.67
C THR A 71 -5.93 21.05 -17.16
N TYR A 72 -6.37 20.13 -18.03
CA TYR A 72 -6.41 20.38 -19.48
C TYR A 72 -7.36 21.51 -19.86
N SER A 73 -8.56 21.55 -19.27
CA SER A 73 -9.51 22.64 -19.47
C SER A 73 -8.90 23.99 -19.13
N ASP A 74 -8.18 24.07 -18.00
CA ASP A 74 -7.60 25.33 -17.55
C ASP A 74 -6.43 25.78 -18.42
N LEU A 75 -5.60 24.84 -18.91
CA LEU A 75 -4.56 25.15 -19.89
C LEU A 75 -5.15 25.73 -21.19
N LEU A 76 -6.25 25.16 -21.69
CA LEU A 76 -6.91 25.66 -22.90
C LEU A 76 -7.46 27.08 -22.73
N LYS A 77 -7.89 27.45 -21.51
CA LYS A 77 -8.35 28.81 -21.19
C LYS A 77 -7.21 29.82 -21.07
N VAL A 78 -5.99 29.38 -20.78
CA VAL A 78 -4.80 30.25 -20.68
C VAL A 78 -4.17 30.51 -22.04
N VAL A 79 -4.28 29.55 -22.97
CA VAL A 79 -3.74 29.64 -24.33
C VAL A 79 -4.65 30.45 -25.28
N ARG A 80 -5.93 30.63 -24.92
CA ARG A 80 -6.91 31.42 -25.68
C ARG A 80 -7.13 32.78 -25.03
#